data_AF-A0A382XIM7-F1
#
_entry.id   AF-A0A382XIM7-F1
#
_cell.length_a   1.000
_cell.length_b   1.000
_cell.length_c   1.000
_cell.angle_alpha   90.00
_cell.angle_beta   90.00
_cell.angle_gamma   90.00
#
_symmetry.space_group_name_H-M   'P 1'
#
loop_
_entity.id
_entity.type
_entity.pdbx_description
1 polymer ?
#
loop_
_entity_poly.entity_id
_entity_poly.type
_entity_poly.pdbx_seq_one_letter_code
_entity_poly.pdbx_strand_id
1 'polypeptide(L)'
;MKKIFSIIFIIIMTSCSKEVPSELESRESPFSSIYLQCFPRVNTFISWFDPYYDGCDFEGYASYHFINEKEVYINWEKSLPDTAWQYGFQNTSYDPKARIKYFQNTSFDPKTRTFKGSIVFEKRQNSLLNDSRWDYEMIFNEDYTTIIEGQVERNLDDGNKDIKKYNYRNEKKGNRGMDWWYVVDYLVR
;
A
#
# COMPACT_ATOMS: atom_id res chain seq x y z
N MET A 1 55.59 -22.30 36.17
CA MET A 1 54.93 -22.77 34.93
C MET A 1 53.43 -22.87 35.18
N LYS A 2 52.64 -21.87 34.76
CA LYS A 2 51.17 -21.90 34.85
C LYS A 2 50.63 -22.04 33.42
N LYS A 3 49.98 -23.18 33.13
CA LYS A 3 49.23 -23.40 31.89
C LYS A 3 47.92 -22.60 31.97
N ILE A 4 47.75 -21.62 31.12
CA ILE A 4 46.47 -20.92 30.93
C ILE A 4 45.73 -21.69 29.84
N PHE A 5 44.61 -22.31 30.20
CA PHE A 5 43.67 -22.89 29.24
C PHE A 5 42.89 -21.74 28.59
N SER A 6 43.07 -21.56 27.29
CA SER A 6 42.28 -20.62 26.49
C SER A 6 41.02 -21.36 26.02
N ILE A 7 39.89 -21.08 26.68
CA ILE A 7 38.57 -21.58 26.24
C ILE A 7 38.09 -20.64 25.14
N ILE A 8 38.10 -21.11 23.90
CA ILE A 8 37.50 -20.41 22.76
C ILE A 8 35.99 -20.65 22.81
N PHE A 9 35.23 -19.60 23.08
CA PHE A 9 33.76 -19.61 23.01
C PHE A 9 33.37 -19.35 21.55
N ILE A 10 32.95 -20.41 20.83
CA ILE A 10 32.39 -20.27 19.48
C ILE A 10 30.91 -19.88 19.66
N ILE A 11 30.59 -18.61 19.44
CA ILE A 11 29.22 -18.14 19.34
C ILE A 11 28.72 -18.52 17.94
N ILE A 12 27.97 -19.62 17.86
CA ILE A 12 27.22 -19.96 16.65
C ILE A 12 26.03 -19.01 16.61
N MET A 13 26.15 -17.94 15.83
CA MET A 13 25.02 -17.10 15.45
C MET A 13 24.19 -17.89 14.44
N THR A 14 23.25 -18.69 14.92
CA THR A 14 22.20 -19.26 14.08
C THR A 14 21.33 -18.09 13.60
N SER A 15 21.70 -17.53 12.44
CA SER A 15 20.82 -16.67 11.66
C SER A 15 19.54 -17.45 11.41
N CYS A 16 18.46 -17.04 12.07
CA CYS A 16 17.13 -17.50 11.72
C CYS A 16 16.72 -16.77 10.43
N SER A 17 17.39 -17.09 9.31
CA SER A 17 16.87 -16.73 8.00
C SER A 17 15.64 -17.59 7.78
N LYS A 18 14.45 -16.99 7.93
CA LYS A 18 13.25 -17.58 7.33
C LYS A 18 13.58 -17.81 5.86
N GLU A 19 13.68 -19.07 5.45
CA GLU A 19 13.81 -19.43 4.05
C GLU A 19 12.64 -18.76 3.33
N VAL A 20 12.96 -17.82 2.44
CA VAL A 20 12.00 -17.22 1.53
C VAL A 20 11.49 -18.39 0.68
N PRO A 21 10.20 -18.78 0.77
CA PRO A 21 9.71 -19.97 0.10
C PRO A 21 10.02 -19.89 -1.40
N SER A 22 10.45 -21.02 -1.98
CA SER A 22 10.80 -21.20 -3.40
C SER A 22 9.62 -21.03 -4.38
N GLU A 23 8.55 -20.40 -3.91
CA GLU A 23 7.28 -20.13 -4.58
C GLU A 23 7.09 -18.61 -4.74
N LEU A 24 8.18 -17.83 -4.64
CA LEU A 24 8.35 -16.54 -5.30
C LEU A 24 8.57 -16.81 -6.81
N GLU A 25 7.58 -17.45 -7.45
CA GLU A 25 7.50 -17.41 -8.91
C GLU A 25 7.47 -15.94 -9.33
N SER A 26 8.24 -15.60 -10.35
CA SER A 26 8.23 -14.25 -10.93
C SER A 26 6.79 -13.93 -11.32
N ARG A 27 6.16 -13.00 -10.60
CA ARG A 27 4.80 -12.58 -10.93
C ARG A 27 4.84 -11.95 -12.32
N GLU A 28 3.93 -12.36 -13.19
CA GLU A 28 3.88 -11.81 -14.55
C GLU A 28 2.95 -10.59 -14.65
N SER A 29 2.12 -10.36 -13.63
CA SER A 29 1.13 -9.29 -13.61
C SER A 29 0.75 -8.88 -12.17
N PRO A 30 0.03 -7.75 -11.98
CA PRO A 30 -0.45 -7.37 -10.66
C PRO A 30 -1.70 -8.14 -10.23
N PHE A 31 -2.30 -8.94 -11.11
CA PHE A 31 -3.53 -9.68 -10.83
C PHE A 31 -3.32 -10.87 -9.90
N SER A 32 -4.43 -11.40 -9.40
CA SER A 32 -4.49 -12.37 -8.30
C SER A 32 -3.75 -11.91 -7.05
N SER A 33 -3.86 -10.62 -6.69
CA SER A 33 -3.07 -10.07 -5.58
C SER A 33 -3.71 -8.94 -4.82
N ILE A 34 -3.26 -8.82 -3.58
CA ILE A 34 -3.63 -7.77 -2.65
C ILE A 34 -2.40 -6.91 -2.43
N TYR A 35 -2.57 -5.60 -2.46
CA TYR A 35 -1.54 -4.64 -2.13
C TYR A 35 -1.92 -3.85 -0.89
N LEU A 36 -1.02 -3.80 0.08
CA LEU A 36 -1.18 -3.14 1.37
C LEU A 36 -0.58 -1.75 1.34
N GLN A 37 -1.30 -0.79 1.92
CA GLN A 37 -0.84 0.59 2.01
C GLN A 37 0.35 0.68 2.95
N CYS A 38 1.39 1.41 2.53
CA CYS A 38 2.57 1.66 3.34
C CYS A 38 2.90 3.15 3.40
N PHE A 39 3.59 3.53 4.47
CA PHE A 39 4.06 4.88 4.76
C PHE A 39 5.36 4.82 5.57
N PRO A 40 6.14 5.90 5.57
CA PRO A 40 7.24 6.05 6.52
C PRO A 40 6.67 6.11 7.94
N ARG A 41 7.30 5.40 8.88
CA ARG A 41 7.09 5.56 10.31
C ARG A 41 8.34 6.18 10.91
N VAL A 42 8.17 7.17 11.78
CA VAL A 42 9.31 7.83 12.43
C VAL A 42 9.98 6.85 13.38
N ASN A 43 11.28 6.67 13.22
CA ASN A 43 12.09 5.90 14.15
C ASN A 43 12.52 6.81 15.31
N THR A 44 11.81 6.74 16.44
CA THR A 44 12.11 7.59 17.60
C THR A 44 13.41 7.22 18.32
N PHE A 45 13.97 6.03 18.06
CA PHE A 45 15.16 5.52 18.77
C PHE A 45 16.49 5.90 18.10
N ILE A 46 16.53 5.99 16.77
CA ILE A 46 17.75 6.33 16.00
C ILE A 46 17.48 7.39 14.93
N SER A 47 16.55 8.31 15.19
CA SER A 47 16.07 9.32 14.22
C SER A 47 17.17 10.15 13.57
N TRP A 48 18.32 10.31 14.24
CA TRP A 48 19.50 11.03 13.77
C TRP A 48 20.30 10.31 12.66
N PHE A 49 20.07 9.01 12.43
CA PHE A 49 20.83 8.17 11.49
C PHE A 49 19.89 7.47 10.50
N ASP A 50 18.75 6.99 10.99
CA ASP A 50 17.69 6.40 10.18
C ASP A 50 16.35 6.93 10.67
N PRO A 51 15.89 8.10 10.17
CA PRO A 51 14.69 8.76 10.66
C PRO A 51 13.41 7.99 10.39
N TYR A 52 13.41 7.06 9.43
CA TYR A 52 12.18 6.41 8.97
C TYR A 52 12.38 4.92 8.72
N TYR A 53 11.47 4.11 9.25
CA TYR A 53 11.30 2.73 8.81
C TYR A 53 9.99 2.57 8.03
N ASP A 54 9.89 1.51 7.26
CA ASP A 54 8.72 1.22 6.44
C ASP A 54 7.65 0.53 7.30
N GLY A 55 6.46 1.14 7.40
CA GLY A 55 5.31 0.52 8.05
C GLY A 55 4.19 0.34 7.03
N CYS A 56 3.54 -0.83 7.07
CA CYS A 56 2.40 -1.13 6.22
C CYS A 56 1.18 -1.46 7.08
N ASP A 57 0.01 -1.07 6.58
CA ASP A 57 -1.27 -1.48 7.13
C ASP A 57 -1.62 -2.92 6.68
N PHE A 58 -2.82 -3.37 7.02
CA PHE A 58 -3.31 -4.72 6.75
C PHE A 58 -4.46 -4.70 5.73
N GLU A 59 -4.77 -5.87 5.19
CA GLU A 59 -5.93 -6.04 4.32
C GLU A 59 -7.22 -5.51 5.00
N GLY A 60 -7.96 -4.66 4.28
CA GLY A 60 -9.15 -3.97 4.80
C GLY A 60 -8.88 -2.57 5.37
N TYR A 61 -7.64 -2.09 5.32
CA TYR A 61 -7.24 -0.71 5.61
C TYR A 61 -6.70 -0.06 4.33
N ALA A 62 -7.61 0.28 3.42
CA ALA A 62 -7.29 0.85 2.10
C ALA A 62 -6.44 -0.05 1.20
N SER A 63 -6.50 -1.38 1.41
CA SER A 63 -5.78 -2.35 0.59
C SER A 63 -6.38 -2.42 -0.82
N TYR A 64 -5.55 -2.51 -1.85
CA TYR A 64 -6.00 -2.70 -3.23
C TYR A 64 -6.06 -4.19 -3.54
N HIS A 65 -7.12 -4.62 -4.21
CA HIS A 65 -7.36 -6.01 -4.59
C HIS A 65 -7.46 -6.08 -6.10
N PHE A 66 -6.50 -6.76 -6.72
CA PHE A 66 -6.45 -7.02 -8.15
C PHE A 66 -6.81 -8.48 -8.38
N ILE A 67 -8.11 -8.77 -8.54
CA ILE A 67 -8.55 -10.16 -8.80
C ILE A 67 -8.27 -10.51 -10.25
N ASN A 68 -8.71 -9.66 -11.17
CA ASN A 68 -8.46 -9.74 -12.61
C ASN A 68 -8.65 -8.35 -13.26
N GLU A 69 -8.45 -8.23 -14.57
CA GLU A 69 -8.54 -6.94 -15.30
C GLU A 69 -9.88 -6.20 -15.13
N LYS A 70 -10.98 -6.93 -14.88
CA LYS A 70 -12.33 -6.39 -14.75
C LYS A 70 -12.77 -6.20 -13.31
N GLU A 71 -12.04 -6.80 -12.37
CA GLU A 71 -12.38 -6.81 -10.96
C GLU A 71 -11.17 -6.34 -10.15
N VAL A 72 -11.10 -5.02 -10.01
CA VAL A 72 -10.15 -4.32 -9.15
C VAL A 72 -10.93 -3.46 -8.18
N TYR A 73 -10.58 -3.50 -6.90
CA TYR A 73 -11.26 -2.72 -5.87
C TYR A 73 -10.32 -2.29 -4.76
N ILE A 74 -10.76 -1.30 -4.01
CA ILE A 74 -10.14 -0.88 -2.75
C ILE A 74 -11.03 -1.30 -1.60
N ASN A 75 -10.41 -1.84 -0.56
CA ASN A 75 -11.09 -2.44 0.57
C ASN A 75 -10.77 -1.67 1.86
N TRP A 76 -11.82 -1.08 2.46
CA TRP A 76 -11.80 -0.45 3.78
C TRP A 76 -12.68 -1.18 4.81
N GLU A 77 -13.02 -2.44 4.57
CA GLU A 77 -13.92 -3.25 5.39
C GLU A 77 -13.51 -3.27 6.87
N LYS A 78 -12.21 -3.39 7.16
CA LYS A 78 -11.69 -3.46 8.53
C LYS A 78 -11.28 -2.11 9.11
N SER A 79 -11.44 -1.02 8.35
CA SER A 79 -11.09 0.32 8.82
C SER A 79 -11.94 0.71 10.03
N LEU A 80 -11.27 1.23 11.06
CA LEU A 80 -11.94 1.69 12.29
C LEU A 80 -13.02 2.73 11.95
N PRO A 81 -14.10 2.83 12.76
CA PRO A 81 -15.18 3.78 12.51
C PRO A 81 -14.67 5.19 12.22
N ASP A 82 -13.76 5.74 13.03
CA ASP A 82 -13.22 7.10 12.86
C ASP A 82 -12.48 7.30 11.53
N THR A 83 -11.78 6.28 11.05
CA THR A 83 -11.14 6.29 9.72
C THR A 83 -12.20 6.17 8.62
N ALA A 84 -13.23 5.35 8.84
CA ALA A 84 -14.35 5.21 7.91
C ALA A 84 -15.18 6.51 7.80
N TRP A 85 -15.30 7.28 8.88
CA TRP A 85 -15.92 8.61 8.90
C TRP A 85 -15.21 9.57 7.94
N GLN A 86 -13.88 9.52 7.86
CA GLN A 86 -13.09 10.38 6.96
C GLN A 86 -13.44 10.13 5.49
N TYR A 87 -13.62 8.86 5.09
CA TYR A 87 -13.93 8.48 3.71
C TYR A 87 -15.43 8.52 3.35
N GLY A 88 -16.27 9.13 4.20
CA GLY A 88 -17.68 9.34 3.88
C GLY A 88 -18.60 8.15 4.05
N PHE A 89 -18.17 7.13 4.79
CA PHE A 89 -18.99 5.98 5.13
C PHE A 89 -20.01 6.27 6.26
N GLN A 90 -20.39 7.54 6.46
CA GLN A 90 -21.20 8.04 7.59
C GLN A 90 -22.59 7.39 7.70
N ASN A 91 -23.16 6.95 6.58
CA ASN A 91 -24.49 6.33 6.49
C ASN A 91 -24.45 4.91 5.91
N THR A 92 -23.26 4.31 5.77
CA THR A 92 -23.24 2.87 5.55
C THR A 92 -23.68 2.26 6.86
N SER A 93 -24.95 1.83 6.90
CA SER A 93 -25.41 0.69 7.69
C SER A 93 -24.23 -0.21 8.05
N TYR A 94 -24.16 -0.70 9.28
CA TYR A 94 -23.11 -1.56 9.85
C TYR A 94 -22.47 -2.62 8.95
N ASP A 95 -23.01 -2.91 7.76
CA ASP A 95 -22.41 -3.68 6.67
C ASP A 95 -21.00 -3.18 6.27
N PRO A 96 -19.96 -3.93 6.66
CA PRO A 96 -18.59 -3.61 6.31
C PRO A 96 -18.31 -3.61 4.79
N LYS A 97 -19.12 -4.33 3.98
CA LYS A 97 -18.94 -4.42 2.53
C LYS A 97 -19.24 -3.13 1.79
N ALA A 98 -20.04 -2.23 2.39
CA ALA A 98 -20.29 -0.90 1.83
C ALA A 98 -19.02 -0.02 1.80
N ARG A 99 -17.95 -0.44 2.48
CA ARG A 99 -16.61 0.15 2.46
C ARG A 99 -15.69 -0.46 1.39
N ILE A 100 -16.24 -1.23 0.45
CA ILE A 100 -15.51 -1.70 -0.74
C ILE A 100 -15.92 -0.81 -1.92
N LYS A 101 -14.93 -0.31 -2.66
CA LYS A 101 -15.16 0.49 -3.88
C LYS A 101 -14.44 -0.13 -5.06
N TYR A 102 -15.22 -0.48 -6.08
CA TYR A 102 -14.71 -1.02 -7.31
C TYR A 102 -14.19 0.09 -8.22
N PHE A 103 -13.09 -0.19 -8.89
CA PHE A 103 -12.58 0.65 -9.95
C PHE A 103 -13.46 0.51 -11.19
N GLN A 104 -13.62 1.62 -11.89
CA GLN A 104 -14.29 1.75 -13.17
C GLN A 104 -13.27 2.18 -14.22
N ASN A 105 -13.58 1.96 -15.51
CA ASN A 105 -12.72 2.33 -16.64
C ASN A 105 -11.28 1.80 -16.48
N THR A 106 -11.16 0.55 -16.06
CA THR A 106 -9.87 -0.08 -15.78
C THR A 106 -9.11 -0.38 -17.07
N SER A 107 -7.79 -0.23 -17.02
CA SER A 107 -6.87 -0.72 -18.05
C SER A 107 -5.52 -1.04 -17.43
N PHE A 108 -4.81 -2.00 -18.02
CA PHE A 108 -3.46 -2.35 -17.62
C PHE A 108 -2.57 -2.47 -18.87
N ASP A 109 -1.45 -1.74 -18.86
CA ASP A 109 -0.41 -1.83 -19.90
C ASP A 109 0.78 -2.64 -19.36
N PRO A 110 1.03 -3.86 -19.85
CA PRO A 110 2.14 -4.69 -19.37
C PRO A 110 3.51 -4.14 -19.75
N LYS A 111 3.63 -3.31 -20.81
CA LYS A 111 4.93 -2.75 -21.23
C LYS A 111 5.44 -1.71 -20.24
N THR A 112 4.52 -0.88 -19.76
CA THR A 112 4.80 0.17 -18.78
C THR A 112 4.47 -0.25 -17.35
N ARG A 113 3.94 -1.47 -17.15
CA ARG A 113 3.43 -2.00 -15.87
C ARG A 113 2.52 -1.00 -15.18
N THR A 114 1.61 -0.40 -15.95
CA THR A 114 0.78 0.70 -15.49
C THR A 114 -0.68 0.28 -15.46
N PHE A 115 -1.29 0.33 -14.28
CA PHE A 115 -2.74 0.25 -14.14
C PHE A 115 -3.35 1.65 -14.11
N LYS A 116 -4.48 1.82 -14.79
CA LYS A 116 -5.33 3.01 -14.68
C LYS A 116 -6.75 2.60 -14.35
N GLY A 117 -7.42 3.41 -13.55
CA GLY A 117 -8.83 3.22 -13.22
C GLY A 117 -9.35 4.37 -12.36
N SER A 118 -10.66 4.40 -12.14
CA SER A 118 -11.32 5.48 -11.41
C SER A 118 -12.27 4.95 -10.36
N ILE A 119 -12.37 5.62 -9.21
CA ILE A 119 -13.43 5.42 -8.24
C ILE A 119 -14.34 6.64 -8.27
N VAL A 120 -15.64 6.42 -8.46
CA VAL A 120 -16.64 7.49 -8.41
C VAL A 120 -17.39 7.41 -7.10
N PHE A 121 -17.48 8.53 -6.40
CA PHE A 121 -18.19 8.66 -5.13
C PHE A 121 -19.58 9.24 -5.41
N GLU A 122 -20.62 8.61 -4.85
CA GLU A 122 -21.95 9.19 -4.91
C GLU A 122 -22.06 10.35 -3.92
N LYS A 123 -22.61 11.49 -4.34
CA LYS A 123 -22.86 12.68 -3.50
C LYS A 123 -23.62 12.41 -2.19
N ARG A 124 -24.30 11.26 -2.08
CA ARG A 124 -25.05 10.84 -0.88
C ARG A 124 -24.16 10.24 0.23
N GLN A 125 -22.91 9.91 -0.09
CA GLN A 125 -21.91 9.55 0.90
C GLN A 125 -21.25 10.85 1.33
N ASN A 126 -21.74 11.46 2.42
CA ASN A 126 -21.18 12.66 3.05
C ASN A 126 -19.71 12.42 3.43
N SER A 127 -18.79 12.43 2.47
CA SER A 127 -17.37 12.36 2.75
C SER A 127 -16.93 13.71 3.26
N LEU A 128 -16.26 13.73 4.41
CA LEU A 128 -15.57 14.93 4.91
C LEU A 128 -14.53 15.43 3.90
N LEU A 129 -14.17 14.58 2.94
CA LEU A 129 -13.20 14.86 1.91
C LEU A 129 -13.77 15.59 0.68
N ASN A 130 -15.10 15.77 0.57
CA ASN A 130 -15.77 16.37 -0.59
C ASN A 130 -15.30 15.77 -1.93
N ASP A 131 -14.91 14.49 -1.95
CA ASP A 131 -14.42 13.83 -3.15
C ASP A 131 -15.58 13.35 -4.02
N SER A 132 -15.54 13.70 -5.31
CA SER A 132 -16.49 13.21 -6.32
C SER A 132 -15.93 12.03 -7.10
N ARG A 133 -14.62 12.04 -7.38
CA ARG A 133 -13.95 11.02 -8.19
C ARG A 133 -12.47 10.98 -7.89
N TRP A 134 -11.91 9.78 -7.78
CA TRP A 134 -10.48 9.55 -7.75
C TRP A 134 -10.03 8.87 -9.04
N ASP A 135 -9.03 9.43 -9.70
CA ASP A 135 -8.39 8.89 -10.90
C ASP A 135 -7.00 8.39 -10.56
N TYR A 136 -6.77 7.12 -10.84
CA TYR A 136 -5.55 6.43 -10.46
C TYR A 136 -4.68 6.12 -11.67
N GLU A 137 -3.38 6.30 -11.46
CA GLU A 137 -2.31 5.73 -12.26
C GLU A 137 -1.36 5.03 -11.28
N MET A 138 -1.19 3.72 -11.41
CA MET A 138 -0.34 2.92 -10.53
C MET A 138 0.72 2.23 -11.36
N ILE A 139 1.99 2.50 -11.08
CA ILE A 139 3.13 1.92 -11.81
C ILE A 139 3.82 0.91 -10.90
N PHE A 140 3.82 -0.35 -11.32
CA PHE A 140 4.43 -1.45 -10.57
C PHE A 140 5.93 -1.60 -10.90
N ASN A 141 6.68 -2.09 -9.92
CA ASN A 141 8.04 -2.57 -10.15
C ASN A 141 8.05 -3.84 -11.02
N GLU A 142 9.23 -4.29 -11.42
CA GLU A 142 9.40 -5.32 -12.45
C GLU A 142 8.77 -6.68 -12.08
N ASP A 143 8.73 -7.00 -10.79
CA ASP A 143 8.17 -8.25 -10.27
C ASP A 143 6.76 -8.09 -9.68
N TYR A 144 6.12 -6.94 -9.88
CA TYR A 144 4.77 -6.63 -9.38
C TYR A 144 4.59 -6.83 -7.87
N THR A 145 5.63 -6.62 -7.09
CA THR A 145 5.57 -6.71 -5.63
C THR A 145 5.32 -5.36 -4.98
N THR A 146 5.53 -4.26 -5.70
CA THR A 146 5.42 -2.89 -5.16
C THR A 146 4.86 -1.94 -6.20
N ILE A 147 3.94 -1.05 -5.79
CA ILE A 147 3.56 0.14 -6.55
C ILE A 147 4.56 1.23 -6.21
N ILE A 148 5.45 1.53 -7.14
CA ILE A 148 6.61 2.40 -6.91
C ILE A 148 6.38 3.83 -7.39
N GLU A 149 5.53 4.03 -8.39
CA GLU A 149 5.24 5.33 -8.99
C GLU A 149 3.78 5.47 -9.46
N GLY A 150 3.45 6.63 -10.02
CA GLY A 150 2.10 7.01 -10.43
C GLY A 150 1.49 8.04 -9.47
N GLN A 151 0.17 8.16 -9.50
CA GLN A 151 -0.56 9.15 -8.71
C GLN A 151 -2.04 8.82 -8.54
N VAL A 152 -2.66 9.53 -7.60
CA VAL A 152 -4.10 9.63 -7.43
C VAL A 152 -4.48 11.10 -7.59
N GLU A 153 -5.28 11.40 -8.60
CA GLU A 153 -5.93 12.70 -8.77
C GLU A 153 -7.32 12.64 -8.15
N ARG A 154 -7.52 13.46 -7.12
CA ARG A 154 -8.78 13.58 -6.39
C ARG A 154 -9.53 14.79 -6.92
N ASN A 155 -10.67 14.55 -7.55
CA ASN A 155 -11.58 15.58 -8.02
C ASN A 155 -12.60 15.86 -6.93
N LEU A 156 -12.62 17.09 -6.44
CA LEU A 156 -13.52 17.54 -5.39
C LEU A 156 -14.86 18.01 -5.97
N ASP A 157 -15.93 17.95 -5.18
CA ASP A 157 -17.30 18.34 -5.55
C ASP A 157 -17.42 19.84 -5.89
N ASP A 158 -16.51 20.67 -5.38
CA ASP A 158 -16.41 22.10 -5.68
C ASP A 158 -15.66 22.39 -7.00
N GLY A 159 -15.17 21.35 -7.69
CA GLY A 159 -14.40 21.42 -8.93
C GLY A 159 -12.89 21.54 -8.73
N ASN A 160 -12.40 21.65 -7.50
CA ASN A 160 -10.97 21.63 -7.20
C ASN A 160 -10.35 20.25 -7.41
N LYS A 161 -9.02 20.21 -7.51
CA LYS A 161 -8.25 18.98 -7.68
C LYS A 161 -7.09 18.91 -6.72
N ASP A 162 -6.85 17.73 -6.16
CA ASP A 162 -5.68 17.40 -5.36
C ASP A 162 -4.94 16.22 -5.99
N ILE A 163 -3.61 16.25 -6.05
CA ILE A 163 -2.80 15.19 -6.65
C ILE A 163 -1.85 14.64 -5.61
N LYS A 164 -2.02 13.35 -5.30
CA LYS A 164 -1.13 12.62 -4.40
C LYS A 164 -0.33 11.59 -5.20
N LYS A 165 0.99 11.73 -5.21
CA LYS A 165 1.89 10.83 -5.96
C LYS A 165 2.27 9.61 -5.12
N TYR A 166 2.40 8.47 -5.79
CA TYR A 166 3.12 7.34 -5.20
C TYR A 166 4.60 7.67 -5.22
N ASN A 167 5.24 7.55 -4.06
CA ASN A 167 6.60 8.04 -3.86
C ASN A 167 7.42 7.07 -3.03
N TYR A 168 7.71 5.87 -3.53
CA TYR A 168 8.54 4.94 -2.76
C TYR A 168 10.01 5.38 -2.75
N ARG A 169 10.48 5.92 -1.62
CA ARG A 169 11.89 6.28 -1.37
C ARG A 169 12.50 7.17 -2.47
N ASN A 170 11.70 8.03 -3.07
CA ASN A 170 12.13 8.87 -4.18
C ASN A 170 12.25 10.34 -3.71
N GLU A 171 13.47 10.66 -3.27
CA GLU A 171 13.85 11.98 -2.74
C GLU A 171 13.69 13.11 -3.77
N LYS A 172 13.67 12.80 -5.07
CA LYS A 172 13.46 13.79 -6.13
C LYS A 172 12.00 14.25 -6.20
N LYS A 173 11.07 13.44 -5.72
CA LYS A 173 9.62 13.68 -5.80
C LYS A 173 9.03 14.21 -4.47
N GLY A 174 9.75 14.12 -3.36
CA GLY A 174 9.31 14.66 -2.07
C GLY A 174 10.18 14.23 -0.88
N ASN A 175 9.82 14.73 0.30
CA ASN A 175 10.42 14.31 1.57
C ASN A 175 9.95 12.89 1.91
N ARG A 176 10.87 12.03 2.37
CA ARG A 176 10.60 10.66 2.83
C ARG A 176 9.41 10.57 3.78
N GLY A 177 9.21 11.54 4.67
CA GLY A 177 8.08 11.59 5.62
C GLY A 177 6.70 11.72 4.98
N MET A 178 6.62 12.09 3.70
CA MET A 178 5.38 12.21 2.92
C MET A 178 5.20 11.05 1.94
N ASP A 179 6.13 10.08 1.93
CA ASP A 179 6.07 8.96 1.02
C ASP A 179 4.82 8.12 1.24
N TRP A 180 4.28 7.63 0.14
CA TRP A 180 3.11 6.78 0.13
C TRP A 180 3.25 5.78 -1.01
N TRP A 181 3.11 4.49 -0.70
CA TRP A 181 3.25 3.41 -1.67
C TRP A 181 2.47 2.18 -1.20
N TYR A 182 2.53 1.13 -1.99
CA TYR A 182 1.86 -0.13 -1.70
C TYR A 182 2.77 -1.32 -1.99
N VAL A 183 2.69 -2.36 -1.16
CA VAL A 183 3.43 -3.62 -1.34
C VAL A 183 2.48 -4.80 -1.40
N VAL A 184 2.82 -5.86 -2.11
CA VAL A 184 2.00 -7.07 -2.20
C VAL A 184 1.91 -7.76 -0.84
N ASP A 185 0.72 -8.25 -0.49
CA ASP A 185 0.50 -9.10 0.66
C ASP A 185 0.92 -10.53 0.32
N TYR A 186 2.01 -11.00 0.91
CA TYR A 186 2.48 -12.38 0.73
C TYR A 186 1.77 -13.38 1.66
N LEU A 187 0.95 -12.92 2.60
CA LEU A 187 0.25 -13.76 3.58
C LEU A 187 -1.14 -14.21 3.10
N VAL A 188 -1.70 -13.57 2.07
CA VAL A 188 -2.97 -13.98 1.48
C VAL A 188 -2.68 -14.83 0.24
N ARG A 189 -2.78 -16.15 0.42
CA ARG A 189 -2.78 -17.16 -0.63
C ARG A 189 -4.00 -18.05 -0.46
#